data_AF-A0A1V5NLQ6-F1
#
_entry.id   AF-A0A1V5NLQ6-F1
#
_cell.length_a   1.000
_cell.length_b   1.000
_cell.length_c   1.000
_cell.angle_alpha   90.00
_cell.angle_beta   90.00
_cell.angle_gamma   90.00
#
_symmetry.space_group_name_H-M   'P 1'
#
loop_
_entity.id
_entity.type
_entity.pdbx_description
1 polymer ?
#
loop_
_entity_poly.entity_id
_entity_poly.type
_entity_poly.pdbx_seq_one_letter_code
_entity_poly.pdbx_strand_id
1 'polypeptide(L)' 'MGSLAEHGDLSENGFRRSMLYGSTMGSFTVENFSLDTYKTLTRKAIDERFRAIKEMIAVS' A
#
# COMPACT_ATOMS: atom_id res chain seq x y z
N MET A 1 0.72 1.70 -11.49
CA MET A 1 0.38 3.15 -11.45
C MET A 1 -1.11 3.33 -11.16
N GLY A 2 -1.59 2.93 -9.97
CA GLY A 2 -3.01 3.06 -9.58
C GLY A 2 -3.23 4.27 -8.68
N SER A 3 -2.55 4.30 -7.53
CA SER A 3 -2.69 5.37 -6.53
C SER A 3 -2.25 6.77 -7.02
N LEU A 4 -1.17 6.85 -7.80
CA LEU A 4 -0.66 8.12 -8.34
C LEU A 4 -1.61 8.74 -9.40
N ALA A 5 -2.25 7.89 -10.21
CA ALA A 5 -3.22 8.32 -11.24
C ALA A 5 -4.57 8.69 -10.63
N GLU A 6 -4.97 8.01 -9.54
CA GLU A 6 -6.22 8.29 -8.81
C GLU A 6 -6.20 9.65 -8.11
N HIS A 7 -5.05 10.09 -7.60
CA HIS A 7 -4.96 11.34 -6.84
C HIS A 7 -4.39 12.52 -7.65
N GLY A 8 -3.71 12.28 -8.77
CA GLY A 8 -3.13 13.34 -9.62
C GLY A 8 -2.04 14.18 -8.93
N ASP A 9 -1.65 13.81 -7.72
CA ASP A 9 -0.71 14.55 -6.89
C ASP A 9 0.73 14.11 -7.18
N LEU A 10 1.41 14.91 -8.01
CA LEU A 10 2.81 14.75 -8.39
C LEU A 10 3.77 15.45 -7.41
N SER A 11 3.28 15.90 -6.24
CA SER A 11 4.17 16.38 -5.19
C SER A 11 5.02 15.25 -4.63
N GLU A 12 6.14 15.59 -3.99
CA GLU A 12 6.99 14.61 -3.29
C GLU A 12 6.20 13.78 -2.27
N ASN A 13 5.21 14.39 -1.61
CA ASN A 13 4.32 13.69 -0.69
C ASN A 13 3.39 12.71 -1.42
N GLY A 14 2.85 13.08 -2.59
CA GLY A 14 2.06 12.19 -3.44
C GLY A 14 2.85 10.97 -3.92
N PHE A 15 4.13 11.16 -4.27
CA PHE A 15 5.05 10.08 -4.62
C PHE A 15 5.33 9.15 -3.43
N ARG A 16 5.69 9.71 -2.26
CA ARG A 16 5.92 8.93 -1.03
C ARG A 16 4.71 8.09 -0.64
N ARG A 17 3.51 8.68 -0.76
CA ARG A 17 2.24 7.97 -0.49
C ARG A 17 1.99 6.84 -1.48
N SER A 18 2.27 7.06 -2.77
CA SER A 18 2.11 6.04 -3.80
C SER A 18 3.10 4.89 -3.65
N MET A 19 4.35 5.19 -3.27
CA MET A 19 5.35 4.16 -2.93
C MET A 19 4.87 3.30 -1.76
N LEU A 20 4.34 3.93 -0.71
CA LEU A 20 3.83 3.24 0.47
C LEU A 20 2.64 2.32 0.14
N TYR A 21 1.72 2.76 -0.72
CA TYR A 21 0.65 1.90 -1.25
C TYR A 21 1.20 0.73 -2.06
N GLY A 22 2.21 0.97 -2.91
CA GLY A 22 2.88 -0.08 -3.67
C GLY A 22 3.49 -1.16 -2.77
N SER A 23 4.22 -0.75 -1.72
CA SER A 23 4.78 -1.65 -0.71
C SER A 23 3.70 -2.43 0.05
N THR A 24 2.57 -1.77 0.38
CA THR A 24 1.42 -2.40 1.04
C THR A 24 0.81 -3.51 0.17
N MET A 25 0.62 -3.26 -1.12
CA MET A 25 0.10 -4.29 -2.03
C MET A 25 1.12 -5.41 -2.26
N GLY A 26 2.41 -5.07 -2.31
CA GLY A 26 3.51 -6.03 -2.38
C GLY A 26 3.53 -6.99 -1.17
N SER A 27 3.29 -6.49 0.05
CA SER A 27 3.28 -7.34 1.24
C SER A 27 2.18 -8.39 1.21
N PHE A 28 0.97 -8.05 0.73
CA PHE A 28 -0.11 -9.04 0.56
C PHE A 28 0.18 -10.07 -0.53
N THR A 29 0.99 -9.71 -1.52
CA THR A 29 1.31 -10.60 -2.66
C THR A 29 2.19 -11.79 -2.23
N VAL A 30 2.98 -11.64 -1.17
CA VAL A 30 3.88 -12.69 -0.66
C VAL A 30 3.30 -13.48 0.52
N GLU A 31 2.11 -13.11 1.00
CA GLU A 31 1.48 -13.73 2.19
C GLU A 31 0.83 -15.10 1.92
N ASN A 32 0.42 -15.38 0.68
CA ASN A 32 -0.13 -16.69 0.30
C ASN A 32 0.23 -17.03 -1.15
N PHE A 33 0.12 -18.32 -1.49
CA PHE A 33 0.32 -18.78 -2.86
C PHE A 33 -0.77 -18.22 -3.78
N SER A 34 -0.36 -17.75 -4.96
CA SER A 34 -1.28 -17.28 -6.01
C SER A 34 -2.17 -16.11 -5.54
N LEU A 35 -3.35 -15.94 -6.14
CA LEU A 35 -4.25 -14.81 -5.89
C LEU A 35 -5.16 -14.99 -4.68
N ASP A 36 -4.92 -15.98 -3.82
CA ASP A 36 -5.84 -16.31 -2.74
C ASP A 36 -5.92 -15.21 -1.67
N THR A 37 -4.83 -14.46 -1.43
CA THR A 37 -4.88 -13.24 -0.60
C THR A 37 -5.82 -12.20 -1.17
N TYR A 38 -5.87 -12.05 -2.50
CA TYR A 38 -6.66 -11.01 -3.15
C TYR A 38 -8.15 -11.30 -3.16
N LYS A 39 -8.56 -12.57 -3.01
CA LYS A 39 -9.98 -12.95 -2.92
C LYS A 39 -10.63 -12.52 -1.61
N THR A 40 -9.85 -12.43 -0.53
CA THR A 40 -10.33 -12.05 0.82
C THR A 40 -9.84 -10.68 1.26
N LEU A 41 -9.05 -9.99 0.42
CA LEU A 41 -8.49 -8.69 0.74
C LEU A 41 -9.60 -7.65 0.88
N THR A 42 -9.71 -7.08 2.07
CA THR A 42 -10.67 -6.00 2.35
C THR A 42 -9.95 -4.65 2.38
N ARG A 43 -10.71 -3.58 2.11
CA ARG A 43 -10.18 -2.21 2.24
C ARG A 43 -9.64 -1.93 3.64
N LYS A 44 -10.30 -2.46 4.67
CA LYS A 44 -9.85 -2.36 6.07
C LYS A 44 -8.47 -2.97 6.28
N ALA A 45 -8.22 -4.16 5.74
CA ALA A 45 -6.91 -4.82 5.86
C ALA A 45 -5.81 -4.01 5.14
N ILE A 46 -6.11 -3.44 3.98
CA ILE A 46 -5.18 -2.55 3.25
C ILE A 46 -4.85 -1.31 4.10
N ASP A 47 -5.86 -0.67 4.69
CA ASP A 47 -5.65 0.55 5.49
C ASP A 47 -4.86 0.24 6.79
N GLU A 48 -5.11 -0.89 7.44
CA GLU A 48 -4.34 -1.35 8.60
C GLU A 48 -2.88 -1.62 8.25
N ARG A 49 -2.62 -2.36 7.16
CA ARG A 49 -1.26 -2.65 6.70
C ARG A 49 -0.52 -1.39 6.26
N PHE A 50 -1.22 -0.48 5.57
CA PHE A 50 -0.66 0.81 5.17
C PHE A 50 -0.20 1.64 6.37
N ARG A 51 -1.00 1.67 7.46
CA ARG A 51 -0.61 2.37 8.70
C ARG A 51 0.61 1.72 9.35
N ALA A 52 0.63 0.40 9.46
CA ALA A 52 1.77 -0.32 10.03
C ALA A 52 3.07 -0.04 9.26
N ILE A 53 3.04 -0.08 7.92
CA ILE A 53 4.22 0.23 7.10
C ILE A 53 4.59 1.71 7.22
N LYS A 54 3.61 2.62 7.29
CA LYS A 54 3.87 4.04 7.51
C LYS A 54 4.60 4.27 8.83
N GLU A 55 4.18 3.63 9.91
CA GLU A 55 4.80 3.72 11.23
C GLU A 55 6.23 3.15 11.24
N MET A 56 6.49 2.07 10.50
CA MET A 56 7.85 1.52 10.38
C MET A 56 8.82 2.43 9.62
N ILE A 57 8.32 3.18 8.63
CA ILE A 57 9.16 4.03 7.75
C ILE A 57 9.21 5.48 8.25
N ALA A 58 8.24 5.92 9.05
CA ALA A 58 8.27 7.19 9.75
C ALA A 58 9.30 7.15 10.89
N VAL A 59 10.58 7.18 10.53
CA VAL A 59 11.67 7.43 11.46
C VAL A 59 11.60 8.92 11.82
N SER A 60 11.46 9.19 13.11
CA SER A 60 11.39 10.55 13.69
C SER A 60 12.72 11.29 13.65
#